data_AF-A0AAU2NBX0-F1
#
_entry.id   AF-A0AAU2NBX0-F1
#
_cell.length_a   1.000
_cell.length_b   1.000
_cell.length_c   1.000
_cell.angle_alpha   90.00
_cell.angle_beta   90.00
_cell.angle_gamma   90.00
#
_symmetry.space_group_name_H-M   'P 1'
#
loop_
_entity.id
_entity.type
_entity.pdbx_description
1 polymer ?
#
loop_
_entity_poly.entity_id
_entity_poly.type
_entity_poly.pdbx_seq_one_letter_code
_entity_poly.pdbx_strand_id
1 'polypeptide(L)'
;MTSLEYGTLGDRPLAEAVSLPGTTTVGEGIRRGGQRWLVVLDDDRAPLSAVHPRSLADEPAGSALAAVVPRLPPVVIAATSTRITDLLASWLFDEFEPGSVVIAVEEERAVGVWAGPDLMATVAAGSPRAYWEAELPGEITIPLLTRTCCYVQGDTACTGVLRFPERPRQPPACPNPVPLASHPFVW
;
A
#
# COMPACT_ATOMS: atom_id res chain seq x y z
N MET A 1 -26.38 16.29 12.49
CA MET A 1 -25.04 15.68 12.53
C MET A 1 -24.14 16.54 11.66
N THR A 2 -23.21 17.27 12.27
CA THR A 2 -22.18 18.02 11.53
C THR A 2 -21.26 17.02 10.85
N SER A 3 -21.19 17.06 9.52
CA SER A 3 -20.23 16.27 8.75
C SER A 3 -18.83 16.64 9.24
N LEU A 4 -18.04 15.65 9.67
CA LEU A 4 -16.63 15.89 9.96
C LEU A 4 -15.93 16.11 8.61
N GLU A 5 -15.63 17.38 8.29
CA GLU A 5 -14.82 17.69 7.13
C GLU A 5 -13.37 17.34 7.42
N TYR A 6 -12.96 16.14 6.99
CA TYR A 6 -11.59 15.66 7.10
C TYR A 6 -10.68 16.21 5.97
N GLY A 7 -11.13 17.15 5.14
CA GLY A 7 -10.33 17.69 4.04
C GLY A 7 -9.79 16.61 3.09
N THR A 8 -8.61 16.87 2.53
CA THR A 8 -7.91 16.00 1.57
C THR A 8 -6.70 15.31 2.20
N LEU A 9 -6.13 14.33 1.49
CA LEU A 9 -4.90 13.65 1.89
C LEU A 9 -3.71 14.62 1.96
N GLY A 10 -3.65 15.62 1.07
CA GLY A 10 -2.63 16.66 1.07
C GLY A 10 -2.66 17.57 2.31
N ASP A 11 -3.80 17.65 3.00
CA ASP A 11 -3.95 18.41 4.25
C ASP A 11 -3.41 17.65 5.48
N ARG A 12 -3.04 16.37 5.32
CA ARG A 12 -2.58 15.52 6.41
C ARG A 12 -1.08 15.72 6.66
N PRO A 13 -0.60 15.47 7.90
CA PRO A 13 0.83 15.44 8.17
C PRO A 13 1.45 14.21 7.49
N LEU A 14 1.97 14.40 6.28
CA LEU A 14 2.66 13.35 5.53
C LEU A 14 4.09 13.19 6.07
N ALA A 15 4.48 11.95 6.35
CA ALA A 15 5.85 11.62 6.66
C ALA A 15 6.69 11.67 5.37
N GLU A 16 7.92 12.18 5.50
CA GLU A 16 8.88 12.21 4.41
C GLU A 16 9.20 10.79 3.91
N ALA A 17 9.36 10.68 2.60
CA ALA A 17 9.64 9.43 1.93
C ALA A 17 10.76 9.55 0.89
N VAL A 18 11.42 8.44 0.60
CA VAL A 18 12.32 8.28 -0.53
C VAL A 18 11.84 7.12 -1.40
N SER A 19 11.68 7.39 -2.70
CA SER A 19 11.30 6.35 -3.65
C SER A 19 12.53 5.57 -4.13
N LEU A 20 12.44 4.25 -4.09
CA LEU A 20 13.53 3.33 -4.44
C LEU A 20 13.00 2.23 -5.38
N PRO A 21 13.76 1.84 -6.42
CA PRO A 21 13.41 0.67 -7.23
C PRO A 21 13.33 -0.59 -6.36
N GLY A 22 12.40 -1.50 -6.67
CA GLY A 22 12.23 -2.77 -5.97
C GLY A 22 13.47 -3.68 -5.99
N THR A 23 14.36 -3.49 -6.97
CA THR A 23 15.67 -4.16 -7.08
C THR A 23 16.72 -3.65 -6.08
N THR A 24 16.47 -2.53 -5.41
CA THR A 24 17.35 -2.03 -4.34
C THR A 24 17.40 -3.04 -3.20
N THR A 25 18.58 -3.28 -2.64
CA THR A 25 18.69 -4.20 -1.50
C THR A 25 18.17 -3.56 -0.22
N VAL A 26 17.73 -4.36 0.74
CA VAL A 26 17.28 -3.92 2.06
C VAL A 26 18.33 -3.05 2.75
N GLY A 27 19.61 -3.47 2.75
CA GLY A 27 20.69 -2.72 3.39
C GLY A 27 20.94 -1.36 2.75
N GLU A 28 20.87 -1.27 1.42
CA GLU A 28 20.95 0.01 0.72
C GLU A 28 19.72 0.87 0.97
N GLY A 29 18.53 0.26 0.99
CA GLY A 29 17.28 0.95 1.32
C GLY A 29 17.32 1.61 2.69
N ILE A 30 17.72 0.86 3.73
CA ILE A 30 17.87 1.39 5.10
C ILE A 30 18.86 2.55 5.13
N ARG A 31 20.03 2.41 4.49
CA ARG A 31 21.06 3.46 4.44
C ARG A 31 20.57 4.73 3.74
N ARG A 32 19.89 4.60 2.60
CA ARG A 32 19.37 5.76 1.84
C ARG A 32 18.15 6.41 2.51
N GLY A 33 17.28 5.62 3.13
CA GLY A 33 16.11 6.09 3.86
C GLY A 33 16.48 6.86 5.11
N GLY A 34 17.44 6.35 5.88
CA GLY A 34 17.75 6.88 7.20
C GLY A 34 16.53 6.73 8.13
N GLN A 35 15.86 7.84 8.44
CA GLN A 35 14.61 7.86 9.23
C GLN A 35 13.36 8.10 8.38
N ARG A 36 13.50 8.22 7.05
CA ARG A 36 12.38 8.47 6.13
C ARG A 36 11.76 7.15 5.68
N TRP A 37 10.49 7.20 5.29
CA TRP A 37 9.82 6.05 4.69
C TRP A 37 10.45 5.66 3.36
N LEU A 38 10.49 4.37 3.06
CA LEU A 38 10.92 3.84 1.78
C LEU A 38 9.67 3.54 0.96
N VAL A 39 9.47 4.26 -0.14
CA VAL A 39 8.45 3.91 -1.13
C VAL A 39 9.09 2.99 -2.16
N VAL A 40 8.66 1.74 -2.19
CA VAL A 40 9.14 0.73 -3.14
C VAL A 40 8.41 0.91 -4.45
N LEU A 41 9.16 1.08 -5.53
CA LEU A 41 8.64 1.19 -6.89
C LEU A 41 8.80 -0.13 -7.65
N ASP A 42 7.88 -0.41 -8.57
CA ASP A 42 8.06 -1.48 -9.56
C ASP A 42 9.02 -1.08 -10.70
N ASP A 43 9.13 -1.93 -11.70
CA ASP A 43 9.99 -1.71 -12.88
C ASP A 43 9.51 -0.53 -13.76
N ASP A 44 8.21 -0.23 -13.74
CA ASP A 44 7.58 0.90 -14.42
C ASP A 44 7.65 2.20 -13.61
N ARG A 45 8.31 2.17 -12.44
CA ARG A 45 8.44 3.26 -11.46
C ARG A 45 7.13 3.65 -10.78
N ALA A 46 6.09 2.82 -10.86
CA ALA A 46 4.87 3.03 -10.11
C ALA A 46 5.06 2.58 -8.64
N PRO A 47 4.50 3.31 -7.66
CA PRO A 47 4.51 2.88 -6.28
C PRO A 47 3.88 1.50 -6.11
N LEU A 48 4.48 0.68 -5.26
CA LEU A 48 4.07 -0.71 -5.03
C LEU A 48 3.87 -1.00 -3.54
N SER A 49 4.70 -0.43 -2.66
CA SER A 49 4.51 -0.48 -1.20
C SER A 49 5.30 0.63 -0.51
N ALA A 50 5.09 0.80 0.79
CA ALA A 50 5.91 1.66 1.62
C ALA A 50 6.26 1.01 2.96
N VAL A 51 7.50 1.19 3.41
CA VAL A 51 8.01 0.58 4.64
C VAL A 51 8.95 1.53 5.38
N HIS A 52 8.84 1.56 6.70
CA HIS A 52 9.78 2.29 7.53
C HIS A 52 11.07 1.46 7.71
N PRO A 53 12.28 2.06 7.59
CA PRO A 53 13.54 1.31 7.71
C PRO A 53 13.68 0.44 8.96
N ARG A 54 13.10 0.87 10.09
CA ARG A 54 13.08 0.09 11.34
C ARG A 54 12.34 -1.24 11.22
N SER A 55 11.33 -1.33 10.37
CA SER A 55 10.56 -2.57 10.14
C SER A 55 11.33 -3.58 9.28
N LEU A 56 12.47 -3.18 8.70
CA LEU A 56 13.35 -4.04 7.91
C LEU A 56 14.56 -4.55 8.70
N ALA A 57 14.64 -4.25 10.01
CA ALA A 57 15.82 -4.57 10.82
C ALA A 57 16.15 -6.07 10.85
N ASP A 58 15.13 -6.93 10.77
CA ASP A 58 15.25 -8.39 10.79
C ASP A 58 15.32 -9.00 9.38
N GLU A 59 15.20 -8.20 8.32
CA GLU A 59 15.25 -8.67 6.94
C GLU A 59 16.72 -8.81 6.47
N PRO A 60 17.06 -9.83 5.66
CA PRO A 60 18.43 -10.00 5.18
C PRO A 60 18.86 -8.81 4.33
N ALA A 61 19.97 -8.16 4.70
CA ALA A 61 20.41 -6.91 4.07
C ALA A 61 20.69 -7.03 2.55
N GLY A 62 21.00 -8.23 2.07
CA GLY A 62 21.23 -8.53 0.65
C GLY A 62 19.95 -8.80 -0.16
N SER A 63 18.80 -9.02 0.49
CA SER A 63 17.52 -9.24 -0.19
C SER A 63 17.06 -7.98 -0.92
N ALA A 64 16.41 -8.13 -2.07
CA ALA A 64 15.76 -7.02 -2.76
C ALA A 64 14.54 -6.53 -1.97
N LEU A 65 14.26 -5.21 -1.98
CA LEU A 65 13.07 -4.63 -1.34
C LEU A 65 11.77 -5.25 -1.87
N ALA A 66 11.69 -5.52 -3.18
CA ALA A 66 10.53 -6.17 -3.79
C ALA A 66 10.25 -7.56 -3.20
N ALA A 67 11.26 -8.27 -2.71
CA ALA A 67 11.08 -9.58 -2.07
C ALA A 67 10.50 -9.48 -0.65
N VAL A 68 10.53 -8.29 -0.05
CA VAL A 68 9.96 -8.02 1.29
C VAL A 68 8.51 -7.58 1.19
N VAL A 69 8.14 -6.87 0.12
CA VAL A 69 6.76 -6.36 -0.10
C VAL A 69 5.66 -7.38 0.19
N PRO A 70 5.78 -8.67 -0.21
CA PRO A 70 4.75 -9.66 0.06
C PRO A 70 4.39 -9.87 1.53
N ARG A 71 5.31 -9.52 2.43
CA ARG A 71 5.16 -9.65 3.88
C ARG A 71 4.74 -8.36 4.56
N LEU A 72 4.64 -7.26 3.81
CA LEU A 72 4.25 -5.96 4.35
C LEU A 72 2.72 -5.85 4.41
N PRO A 73 2.19 -5.07 5.38
CA PRO A 73 0.78 -4.73 5.40
C PRO A 73 0.32 -4.06 4.10
N PRO A 74 -1.00 -4.11 3.81
CA PRO A 74 -1.61 -3.41 2.69
C PRO A 74 -1.23 -1.94 2.63
N VAL A 75 -1.08 -1.46 1.40
CA VAL A 75 -0.87 -0.06 1.10
C VAL A 75 -2.02 0.45 0.25
N VAL A 76 -2.45 1.69 0.52
CA VAL A 76 -3.30 2.44 -0.39
C VAL A 76 -2.45 3.49 -1.09
N ILE A 77 -2.56 3.59 -2.41
CA ILE A 77 -1.94 4.65 -3.19
C ILE A 77 -3.05 5.61 -3.62
N ALA A 78 -2.95 6.88 -3.25
CA ALA A 78 -4.00 7.85 -3.51
C ALA A 78 -3.42 9.24 -3.81
N ALA A 79 -4.09 10.01 -4.66
CA ALA A 79 -3.71 11.38 -4.96
C ALA A 79 -3.79 12.27 -3.71
N THR A 80 -2.96 13.31 -3.62
CA THR A 80 -3.06 14.31 -2.52
C THR A 80 -4.42 15.00 -2.50
N SER A 81 -5.08 15.14 -3.65
CA SER A 81 -6.43 15.69 -3.77
C SER A 81 -7.55 14.76 -3.28
N THR A 82 -7.25 13.50 -2.96
CA THR A 82 -8.26 12.54 -2.49
C THR A 82 -8.85 13.02 -1.16
N ARG A 83 -10.18 13.15 -1.11
CA ARG A 83 -10.89 13.48 0.13
C ARG A 83 -10.79 12.32 1.10
N ILE A 84 -10.46 12.62 2.35
CA ILE A 84 -10.34 11.60 3.39
C ILE A 84 -11.68 10.92 3.66
N THR A 85 -12.79 11.64 3.58
CA THR A 85 -14.13 11.06 3.69
C THR A 85 -14.40 9.97 2.67
N ASP A 86 -13.92 10.17 1.44
CA ASP A 86 -14.20 9.25 0.35
C ASP A 86 -13.31 8.00 0.47
N LEU A 87 -12.05 8.19 0.91
CA LEU A 87 -11.16 7.09 1.27
C LEU A 87 -11.75 6.21 2.39
N LEU A 88 -12.26 6.85 3.46
CA LEU A 88 -12.86 6.18 4.61
C LEU A 88 -14.20 5.51 4.28
N ALA A 89 -14.95 6.05 3.31
CA ALA A 89 -16.19 5.44 2.83
C ALA A 89 -15.95 4.31 1.81
N SER A 90 -14.72 4.16 1.29
CA SER A 90 -14.41 3.11 0.32
C SER A 90 -14.12 1.78 1.01
N TRP A 91 -14.35 0.68 0.28
CA TRP A 91 -14.03 -0.67 0.72
C TRP A 91 -12.53 -0.88 1.06
N LEU A 92 -11.63 -0.02 0.54
CA LEU A 92 -10.20 -0.08 0.87
C LEU A 92 -9.97 0.07 2.38
N PHE A 93 -10.85 0.81 3.05
CA PHE A 93 -10.81 1.02 4.49
C PHE A 93 -10.92 -0.29 5.29
N ASP A 94 -11.76 -1.23 4.83
CA ASP A 94 -11.98 -2.52 5.51
C ASP A 94 -10.73 -3.41 5.49
N GLU A 95 -9.76 -3.10 4.61
CA GLU A 95 -8.51 -3.83 4.44
C GLU A 95 -7.39 -3.26 5.32
N PHE A 96 -7.60 -2.16 6.04
CA PHE A 96 -6.58 -1.57 6.91
C PHE A 96 -6.36 -2.44 8.14
N GLU A 97 -5.14 -2.93 8.26
CA GLU A 97 -4.63 -3.60 9.46
C GLU A 97 -3.52 -2.77 10.14
N PRO A 98 -3.13 -3.09 11.38
CA PRO A 98 -2.03 -2.42 12.05
C PRO A 98 -0.75 -2.41 11.20
N GLY A 99 -0.25 -1.21 10.90
CA GLY A 99 0.93 -1.01 10.04
C GLY A 99 0.63 -0.71 8.58
N SER A 100 -0.65 -0.72 8.17
CA SER A 100 -1.08 -0.21 6.86
C SER A 100 -0.73 1.27 6.71
N VAL A 101 -0.49 1.69 5.47
CA VAL A 101 -0.10 3.07 5.15
C VAL A 101 -0.79 3.56 3.87
N VAL A 102 -0.88 4.88 3.73
CA VAL A 102 -1.33 5.54 2.50
C VAL A 102 -0.14 6.26 1.87
N ILE A 103 0.21 5.90 0.64
CA ILE A 103 1.16 6.65 -0.18
C ILE A 103 0.38 7.77 -0.86
N ALA A 104 0.74 9.01 -0.54
CA ALA A 104 0.20 10.18 -1.21
C ALA A 104 1.00 10.45 -2.49
N VAL A 105 0.31 10.60 -3.62
CA VAL A 105 0.92 10.86 -4.93
C VAL A 105 0.46 12.18 -5.55
N GLU A 106 1.37 12.81 -6.30
CA GLU A 106 1.10 13.94 -7.21
C GLU A 106 1.76 13.65 -8.55
N GLU A 107 1.03 13.82 -9.65
CA GLU A 107 1.55 13.53 -11.00
C GLU A 107 2.26 12.16 -11.07
N GLU A 108 1.64 11.13 -10.47
CA GLU A 108 2.13 9.75 -10.39
C GLU A 108 3.40 9.54 -9.54
N ARG A 109 3.89 10.57 -8.84
CA ARG A 109 5.05 10.49 -7.96
C ARG A 109 4.65 10.51 -6.50
N ALA A 110 5.27 9.64 -5.70
CA ALA A 110 5.08 9.67 -4.26
C ALA A 110 5.66 10.96 -3.67
N VAL A 111 4.82 11.73 -2.97
CA VAL A 111 5.21 12.97 -2.28
C VAL A 111 5.32 12.79 -0.78
N GLY A 112 4.70 11.74 -0.23
CA GLY A 112 4.79 11.40 1.19
C GLY A 112 3.99 10.17 1.55
N VAL A 113 4.07 9.79 2.82
CA VAL A 113 3.34 8.64 3.37
C VAL A 113 2.54 9.08 4.59
N TRP A 114 1.24 8.83 4.58
CA TRP A 114 0.40 8.96 5.76
C TRP A 114 0.32 7.61 6.47
N ALA A 115 0.76 7.58 7.74
CA ALA A 115 0.97 6.34 8.48
C ALA A 115 0.84 6.56 9.99
N GLY A 116 0.84 5.45 10.74
CA GLY A 116 1.00 5.47 12.20
C GLY A 116 -0.25 5.89 12.96
N PRO A 117 -0.10 6.41 14.20
CA PRO A 117 -1.23 6.66 15.09
C PRO A 117 -2.24 7.67 14.56
N ASP A 118 -1.80 8.67 13.79
CA ASP A 118 -2.70 9.68 13.21
C ASP A 118 -3.65 9.07 12.17
N LEU A 119 -3.10 8.23 11.29
CA LEU A 119 -3.89 7.43 10.35
C LEU A 119 -4.87 6.53 11.11
N MET A 120 -4.38 5.75 12.08
CA MET A 120 -5.23 4.82 12.84
C MET A 120 -6.31 5.53 13.66
N ALA A 121 -6.01 6.71 14.22
CA ALA A 121 -6.99 7.52 14.95
C ALA A 121 -8.05 8.09 14.01
N THR A 122 -7.65 8.57 12.82
CA THR A 122 -8.58 9.05 11.80
C THR A 122 -9.47 7.92 11.29
N VAL A 123 -8.88 6.73 11.09
CA VAL A 123 -9.58 5.50 10.73
C VAL A 123 -10.61 5.12 11.81
N ALA A 124 -10.18 5.08 13.07
CA ALA A 124 -11.06 4.74 14.19
C ALA A 124 -12.20 5.76 14.39
N ALA A 125 -11.92 7.05 14.20
CA ALA A 125 -12.91 8.13 14.32
C ALA A 125 -13.85 8.23 13.11
N GLY A 126 -13.35 7.88 11.93
CA GLY A 126 -14.03 7.91 10.65
C GLY A 126 -15.00 6.76 10.41
N SER A 127 -15.20 5.87 11.39
CA SER A 127 -16.15 4.76 11.27
C SER A 127 -17.56 5.15 11.71
N PRO A 128 -18.44 5.51 10.77
CA PRO A 128 -19.83 5.08 10.80
C PRO A 128 -20.04 4.12 9.63
N ARG A 129 -20.35 2.86 9.95
CA ARG A 129 -20.79 1.81 9.01
C ARG A 129 -21.75 2.38 7.96
N ALA A 130 -21.25 2.72 6.79
CA ALA A 130 -22.05 3.06 5.63
C ALA A 130 -21.54 2.21 4.47
N TYR A 131 -22.19 1.08 4.27
CA TYR A 131 -22.09 0.24 3.07
C TYR A 131 -22.58 1.05 1.87
N TRP A 132 -21.75 1.93 1.32
CA TRP A 132 -22.01 2.51 0.02
C TRP A 132 -20.69 2.69 -0.72
N GLU A 133 -20.61 2.08 -1.90
CA GLU A 133 -19.51 2.28 -2.85
C GLU A 133 -19.52 3.75 -3.29
N ALA A 134 -18.84 4.61 -2.54
CA ALA A 134 -18.61 5.97 -2.95
C ALA A 134 -17.63 5.96 -4.14
N GLU A 135 -18.15 6.13 -5.35
CA GLU A 135 -17.32 6.46 -6.52
C GLU A 135 -16.56 7.75 -6.20
N LEU A 136 -15.23 7.69 -6.16
CA LEU A 136 -14.36 8.83 -5.87
C LEU A 136 -14.54 9.89 -6.98
N PRO A 137 -14.96 11.13 -6.67
CA PRO A 137 -15.19 12.13 -7.71
C PRO A 137 -13.88 12.75 -8.23
N GLY A 138 -13.60 12.58 -9.53
CA GLY A 138 -12.47 13.15 -10.27
C GLY A 138 -12.06 12.25 -11.45
N GLU A 139 -11.14 12.68 -12.33
CA GLU A 139 -10.37 11.71 -13.12
C GLU A 139 -9.55 10.90 -12.13
N ILE A 140 -10.04 9.71 -11.81
CA ILE A 140 -9.48 8.84 -10.79
C ILE A 140 -8.27 8.13 -11.41
N THR A 141 -7.06 8.50 -10.99
CA THR A 141 -5.94 7.55 -11.02
C THR A 141 -6.26 6.53 -9.93
N ILE A 142 -6.95 5.46 -10.33
CA ILE A 142 -7.67 4.51 -9.46
C ILE A 142 -6.82 4.13 -8.23
N PRO A 143 -7.31 4.27 -6.99
CA PRO A 143 -6.58 3.74 -5.85
C PRO A 143 -6.49 2.22 -5.99
N LEU A 144 -5.27 1.72 -6.16
CA LEU A 144 -5.00 0.30 -6.35
C LEU A 144 -4.66 -0.31 -4.99
N LEU A 145 -5.47 -1.26 -4.54
CA LEU A 145 -5.03 -2.18 -3.49
C LEU A 145 -3.95 -3.09 -4.09
N THR A 146 -2.73 -3.02 -3.57
CA THR A 146 -1.66 -3.93 -3.96
C THR A 146 -1.59 -5.08 -2.95
N ARG A 147 -1.75 -6.31 -3.44
CA ARG A 147 -1.67 -7.54 -2.62
C ARG A 147 -0.66 -8.50 -3.24
N THR A 148 -0.02 -9.30 -2.39
CA THR A 148 0.79 -10.43 -2.85
C THR A 148 0.08 -11.75 -2.54
N CYS A 149 0.24 -12.72 -3.43
CA CYS A 149 -0.32 -14.06 -3.26
C CYS A 149 0.28 -14.77 -2.04
N CYS A 150 -0.57 -15.24 -1.13
CA CYS A 150 -0.19 -15.97 0.08
C CYS A 150 -0.01 -17.49 -0.13
N TYR A 151 -0.02 -17.98 -1.37
CA TYR A 151 0.14 -19.41 -1.66
C TYR A 151 1.54 -19.92 -1.31
N VAL A 152 1.64 -21.09 -0.68
CA VAL A 152 2.91 -21.74 -0.29
C VAL A 152 2.92 -23.18 -0.76
N GLN A 153 4.04 -23.62 -1.35
CA GLN A 153 4.28 -25.01 -1.73
C GLN A 153 5.67 -25.45 -1.26
N GLY A 154 5.71 -26.41 -0.33
CA GLY A 154 6.96 -26.75 0.37
C GLY A 154 7.50 -25.53 1.12
N ASP A 155 8.78 -25.22 0.93
CA ASP A 155 9.45 -24.07 1.56
C ASP A 155 9.43 -22.80 0.68
N THR A 156 8.66 -22.79 -0.41
CA THR A 156 8.61 -21.65 -1.35
C THR A 156 7.23 -20.98 -1.33
N ALA A 157 7.21 -19.68 -1.03
CA ALA A 157 6.02 -18.84 -1.10
C ALA A 157 5.89 -18.19 -2.48
N CYS A 158 4.65 -18.00 -2.94
CA CYS A 158 4.38 -17.23 -4.14
C CYS A 158 4.69 -15.75 -3.87
N THR A 159 5.26 -15.07 -4.86
CA THR A 159 5.54 -13.62 -4.82
C THR A 159 4.75 -12.85 -5.86
N GLY A 160 3.71 -13.46 -6.43
CA GLY A 160 2.85 -12.83 -7.42
C GLY A 160 2.14 -11.62 -6.83
N VAL A 161 2.40 -10.43 -7.37
CA VAL A 161 1.76 -9.18 -6.95
C VAL A 161 0.62 -8.85 -7.91
N LEU A 162 -0.55 -8.51 -7.38
CA LEU A 162 -1.67 -8.01 -8.15
C LEU A 162 -2.15 -6.67 -7.58
N ARG A 163 -2.68 -5.84 -8.49
CA ARG A 163 -3.22 -4.51 -8.19
C ARG A 163 -4.70 -4.51 -8.51
N PHE A 164 -5.50 -4.10 -7.54
CA PHE A 164 -6.96 -4.17 -7.60
C PHE A 164 -7.56 -2.77 -7.58
N PRO A 165 -8.13 -2.29 -8.70
CA PRO A 165 -8.87 -1.02 -8.73
C PRO A 165 -10.22 -1.11 -7.99
N GLU A 166 -10.76 -2.32 -7.87
CA GLU A 166 -12.01 -2.66 -7.20
C GLU A 166 -11.88 -4.04 -6.55
N ARG A 167 -12.74 -4.34 -5.58
CA ARG A 167 -12.75 -5.67 -4.96
C ARG A 167 -13.23 -6.71 -5.98
N PRO A 168 -12.39 -7.68 -6.40
CA PRO A 168 -12.81 -8.66 -7.37
C PRO A 168 -13.84 -9.61 -6.74
N ARG A 169 -14.87 -9.97 -7.51
CA ARG A 169 -15.90 -10.92 -7.08
C ARG A 169 -15.37 -12.33 -6.87
N GLN A 170 -14.27 -12.67 -7.54
CA GLN A 170 -13.56 -13.95 -7.42
C GLN A 170 -12.05 -13.68 -7.47
N PRO A 171 -11.22 -14.45 -6.76
CA PRO A 171 -9.78 -14.30 -6.84
C PRO A 171 -9.30 -14.54 -8.28
N PRO A 172 -8.51 -13.62 -8.87
CA PRO A 172 -8.00 -13.78 -10.22
C PRO A 172 -6.96 -14.91 -10.29
N ALA A 173 -6.55 -15.26 -11.51
CA ALA A 173 -5.41 -16.15 -11.69
C ALA A 173 -4.13 -15.53 -11.11
N CYS A 174 -3.33 -16.32 -10.40
CA CYS A 174 -2.02 -15.89 -9.93
C CYS A 174 -1.05 -15.79 -11.11
N PRO A 175 -0.26 -14.70 -11.24
CA PRO A 175 0.77 -14.60 -12.29
C PRO A 175 1.90 -15.62 -12.11
N ASN A 176 2.04 -16.20 -10.90
CA ASN A 176 2.98 -17.26 -10.57
C ASN A 176 4.43 -16.99 -11.07
N PRO A 177 5.06 -15.88 -10.62
CA PRO A 177 6.38 -15.48 -11.12
C PRO A 177 7.52 -16.40 -10.64
N VAL A 178 7.23 -17.31 -9.71
CA VAL A 178 8.11 -18.36 -9.21
C VAL A 178 7.61 -19.72 -9.74
N PRO A 179 8.47 -20.72 -9.97
CA PRO A 179 8.09 -21.99 -10.61
C PRO A 179 7.32 -22.93 -9.67
N LEU A 180 6.18 -22.47 -9.15
CA LEU A 180 5.25 -23.24 -8.34
C LEU A 180 4.19 -23.91 -9.21
N ALA A 181 3.46 -24.89 -8.66
CA ALA A 181 2.28 -25.44 -9.31
C ALA A 181 1.25 -24.32 -9.58
N SER A 182 0.46 -24.45 -10.65
CA SER A 182 -0.61 -23.51 -10.97
C SER A 182 -1.61 -23.41 -9.81
N HIS A 183 -1.90 -22.20 -9.36
CA HIS A 183 -2.80 -21.93 -8.23
C HIS A 183 -3.61 -20.63 -8.48
N PRO A 184 -4.83 -20.50 -7.93
CA PRO A 184 -5.52 -19.22 -7.89
C PRO A 184 -4.75 -18.23 -7.02
N PHE A 185 -4.92 -16.93 -7.23
CA PHE A 185 -4.35 -15.94 -6.34
C PHE A 185 -4.99 -16.09 -4.95
N VAL A 186 -4.19 -16.50 -3.96
CA VAL A 186 -4.63 -16.63 -2.58
C VAL A 186 -4.42 -15.28 -1.91
N TRP A 187 -5.52 -14.68 -1.47
CA TRP A 187 -5.54 -13.42 -0.74
C TRP A 187 -4.86 -13.56 0.62
#